data_AF-A0A8S4BZL3-F1
#
_entry.id   AF-A0A8S4BZL3-F1
#
_cell.length_a   1.000
_cell.length_b   1.000
_cell.length_c   1.000
_cell.angle_alpha   90.00
_cell.angle_beta   90.00
_cell.angle_gamma   90.00
#
_symmetry.space_group_name_H-M   'P 1'
#
loop_
_entity.id
_entity.type
_entity.pdbx_description
1 polymer ?
#
loop_
_entity_poly.entity_id
_entity_poly.type
_entity_poly.pdbx_seq_one_letter_code
_entity_poly.pdbx_strand_id
1 'polypeptide(L)'
;MPVMELNSTYCEEWEQTHHLLFHLGNLSLLLGLIIPTTLGLHMILLRLLLMTGCSLFIAWATLYRCNLDVMVWNVVFLVVNFLHLFYLLYKRRPIKIDRELRVVYKRMFEPLHVPEALFQRLTGQFCKIQTIKKGQAYAAEDKTSVDERLSILLKGRMKVSYRGHFLHNIYTNAFIDSPEFRSTEMHRGEKFQVTIVAEENSKYLCWSRERLTYFLESDTFLNEVFRYLIGKDITNKLYSLNDPTLSDKVVKKMDRQPSLCSQLSMMQMRNSMASTSDTDDVLHQILRGGSAGSSTPVTTPSD
;
A
#
# COMPACT_ATOMS: atom_id res chain seq x y z
N MET A 1 35.49 -57.47 47.56
CA MET A 1 35.20 -56.51 46.47
C MET A 1 33.84 -56.86 45.91
N PRO A 2 32.79 -56.08 46.18
CA PRO A 2 31.50 -56.33 45.56
C PRO A 2 31.54 -55.80 44.11
N VAL A 3 31.01 -56.63 43.22
CA VAL A 3 30.90 -56.38 41.79
C VAL A 3 29.89 -55.26 41.57
N MET A 4 30.29 -54.27 40.79
CA MET A 4 29.53 -53.11 40.38
C MET A 4 28.27 -53.56 39.63
N GLU A 5 27.09 -53.29 40.18
CA GLU A 5 25.82 -53.44 39.48
C GLU A 5 25.80 -52.50 38.27
N LEU A 6 26.01 -53.08 37.08
CA LEU A 6 25.74 -52.39 35.83
C LEU A 6 24.22 -52.30 35.71
N ASN A 7 23.70 -51.13 36.09
CA ASN A 7 22.31 -50.68 36.01
C ASN A 7 21.63 -51.21 34.73
N SER A 8 20.92 -52.32 34.88
CA SER A 8 20.33 -53.02 33.77
C SER A 8 18.86 -52.69 33.71
N THR A 9 18.53 -51.59 33.03
CA THR A 9 17.17 -51.35 32.55
C THR A 9 16.91 -52.31 31.39
N TYR A 10 16.75 -53.59 31.70
CA TYR A 10 16.33 -54.63 30.76
C TYR A 10 14.90 -54.29 30.31
N CYS A 11 14.70 -54.18 29.00
CA CYS A 11 13.37 -54.29 28.41
C CYS A 11 12.82 -55.65 28.80
N GLU A 12 11.84 -55.68 29.69
CA GLU A 12 11.18 -56.94 30.06
C GLU A 12 10.49 -57.55 28.84
N GLU A 13 10.67 -58.85 28.76
CA GLU A 13 10.23 -59.70 27.69
C GLU A 13 8.69 -59.86 27.81
N TRP A 14 7.99 -59.24 26.85
CA TRP A 14 6.58 -59.42 26.46
C TRP A 14 5.50 -58.77 27.32
N GLU A 15 5.08 -57.57 26.87
CA GLU A 15 3.72 -57.07 27.11
C GLU A 15 3.02 -56.76 25.77
N GLN A 16 1.69 -56.86 25.77
CA GLN A 16 0.83 -56.97 24.58
C GLN A 16 1.18 -55.97 23.45
N THR A 17 1.28 -56.48 22.23
CA THR A 17 1.57 -55.75 20.99
C THR A 17 0.59 -54.61 20.68
N HIS A 18 -0.52 -54.51 21.42
CA HIS A 18 -1.64 -53.58 21.22
C HIS A 18 -1.73 -52.52 22.35
N HIS A 19 -0.60 -51.97 22.80
CA HIS A 19 -0.61 -50.92 23.81
C HIS A 19 -1.36 -49.67 23.32
N LEU A 20 -2.04 -48.94 24.21
CA LEU A 20 -2.87 -47.78 23.87
C LEU A 20 -2.11 -46.70 23.06
N LEU A 21 -0.81 -46.55 23.31
CA LEU A 21 0.08 -45.65 22.57
C LEU A 21 0.18 -45.98 21.07
N PHE A 22 0.16 -47.27 20.71
CA PHE A 22 0.19 -47.71 19.32
C PHE A 22 -1.13 -47.33 18.61
N HIS A 23 -2.27 -47.56 19.26
CA HIS A 23 -3.57 -47.16 18.72
C HIS A 23 -3.73 -45.65 18.63
N LEU A 24 -3.25 -44.90 19.64
CA LEU A 24 -3.28 -43.44 19.65
C LEU A 24 -2.36 -42.84 18.57
N GLY A 25 -1.19 -43.44 18.35
CA GLY A 25 -0.28 -43.10 17.26
C GLY A 25 -0.94 -43.26 15.90
N ASN A 26 -1.53 -44.43 15.63
CA ASN A 26 -2.27 -44.69 14.39
C ASN A 26 -3.48 -43.76 14.21
N LEU A 27 -4.23 -43.49 15.28
CA LEU A 27 -5.36 -42.56 15.24
C LEU A 27 -4.89 -41.15 14.87
N SER A 28 -3.78 -40.68 15.43
CA SER A 28 -3.23 -39.37 15.10
C SER A 28 -2.77 -39.28 13.63
N LEU A 29 -2.18 -40.34 13.08
CA LEU A 29 -1.82 -40.38 11.65
C LEU A 29 -3.06 -40.38 10.76
N LEU A 30 -4.07 -41.18 11.11
CA LEU A 30 -5.34 -41.24 10.39
C LEU A 30 -6.06 -39.89 10.40
N LEU A 31 -6.16 -39.26 11.57
CA LEU A 31 -6.74 -37.93 11.72
C LEU A 31 -5.98 -36.90 10.90
N GLY A 32 -4.64 -37.00 10.80
CA GLY A 32 -3.82 -36.16 9.94
C GLY A 32 -4.18 -36.27 8.46
N LEU A 33 -4.45 -37.49 7.96
CA LEU A 33 -4.79 -37.75 6.56
C LEU A 33 -6.25 -37.39 6.20
N ILE A 34 -7.15 -37.39 7.19
CA ILE A 34 -8.57 -37.07 7.00
C ILE A 34 -8.83 -35.55 6.97
N ILE A 35 -7.86 -34.73 7.39
CA ILE A 35 -8.06 -33.27 7.46
C ILE A 35 -8.46 -32.77 6.07
N PRO A 36 -9.58 -32.03 5.95
CA PRO A 36 -10.01 -31.52 4.65
C PRO A 36 -9.06 -30.42 4.17
N THR A 37 -8.66 -30.50 2.90
CA THR A 37 -7.77 -29.54 2.22
C THR A 37 -8.36 -28.13 2.10
N THR A 38 -9.65 -27.98 2.40
CA THR A 38 -10.38 -26.69 2.43
C THR A 38 -9.99 -25.80 3.62
N LEU A 39 -9.35 -26.35 4.65
CA LEU A 39 -8.88 -25.58 5.80
C LEU A 39 -7.58 -24.83 5.44
N GLY A 40 -7.56 -23.51 5.65
CA GLY A 40 -6.38 -22.69 5.39
C GLY A 40 -5.13 -23.09 6.20
N LEU A 41 -5.30 -23.81 7.32
CA LEU A 41 -4.24 -24.35 8.17
C LEU A 41 -3.98 -25.86 7.96
N HIS A 42 -4.61 -26.49 6.97
CA HIS A 42 -4.52 -27.93 6.70
C HIS A 42 -3.08 -28.45 6.73
N MET A 43 -2.18 -27.82 5.97
CA MET A 43 -0.78 -28.26 5.87
C MET A 43 -0.01 -28.16 7.20
N ILE A 44 -0.37 -27.22 8.07
CA ILE A 44 0.25 -27.08 9.40
C ILE A 44 -0.29 -28.15 10.35
N LEU A 45 -1.62 -28.32 10.35
CA LEU A 45 -2.30 -29.30 11.20
C LEU A 45 -1.87 -30.73 10.84
N LEU A 46 -1.77 -31.06 9.55
CA LEU A 46 -1.22 -32.32 9.05
C LEU A 46 0.17 -32.59 9.65
N ARG A 47 1.11 -31.63 9.54
CA ARG A 47 2.47 -31.80 10.06
C ARG A 47 2.51 -31.97 11.57
N LEU A 48 1.66 -31.25 12.31
CA LEU A 48 1.55 -31.41 13.76
C LEU A 48 1.04 -32.81 14.14
N LEU A 49 0.00 -33.32 13.47
CA LEU A 49 -0.53 -34.66 13.75
C LEU A 49 0.46 -35.77 13.38
N LEU A 50 1.22 -35.61 12.29
CA LEU A 50 2.30 -36.53 11.94
C LEU A 50 3.40 -36.53 13.01
N MET A 51 3.81 -35.37 13.53
CA MET A 51 4.80 -35.30 14.60
C MET A 51 4.29 -35.92 15.90
N THR A 52 3.01 -35.73 16.25
CA THR A 52 2.43 -36.40 17.42
C THR A 52 2.40 -37.93 17.24
N GLY A 53 2.06 -38.43 16.05
CA GLY A 53 2.08 -39.85 15.74
C GLY A 53 3.48 -40.45 15.83
N CYS A 54 4.48 -39.82 15.21
CA CYS A 54 5.88 -40.27 15.30
C CYS A 54 6.39 -40.27 16.74
N SER A 55 6.02 -39.26 17.55
CA SER A 55 6.43 -39.20 18.97
C SER A 55 5.83 -40.33 19.79
N LEU A 56 4.55 -40.67 19.55
CA LEU A 56 3.88 -41.79 20.21
C LEU A 56 4.47 -43.15 19.80
N PHE A 57 4.86 -43.33 18.53
CA PHE A 57 5.56 -44.53 18.08
C PHE A 57 6.97 -44.65 18.64
N ILE A 58 7.71 -43.55 18.78
CA ILE A 58 9.02 -43.54 19.45
C ILE A 58 8.86 -43.97 20.90
N ALA A 59 7.92 -43.37 21.65
CA ALA A 59 7.65 -43.72 23.05
C ALA A 59 7.24 -45.19 23.20
N TRP A 60 6.42 -45.72 22.28
CA TRP A 60 6.06 -47.12 22.29
C TRP A 60 7.24 -48.05 21.97
N ALA A 61 8.06 -47.71 20.98
CA ALA A 61 9.22 -48.50 20.58
C ALA A 61 10.33 -48.52 21.65
N THR A 62 10.53 -47.42 22.38
CA THR A 62 11.54 -47.31 23.44
C THR A 62 11.11 -47.94 24.75
N LEU A 63 9.85 -47.76 25.17
CA LEU A 63 9.39 -48.21 26.47
C LEU A 63 8.95 -49.68 26.49
N TYR A 64 8.44 -50.21 25.38
CA TYR A 64 7.76 -51.53 25.38
C TYR A 64 8.36 -52.58 24.46
N ARG A 65 9.05 -52.21 23.37
CA ARG A 65 9.45 -53.18 22.33
C ARG A 65 10.93 -53.21 22.00
N CYS A 66 11.74 -52.34 22.61
CA CYS A 66 13.18 -52.13 22.35
C CYS A 66 13.55 -52.20 20.85
N ASN A 67 12.68 -51.72 19.97
CA ASN A 67 12.86 -51.89 18.54
C ASN A 67 13.55 -50.66 17.96
N LEU A 68 14.88 -50.75 17.86
CA LEU A 68 15.73 -49.67 17.40
C LEU A 68 15.40 -49.22 15.97
N ASP A 69 15.02 -50.13 15.07
CA ASP A 69 14.71 -49.78 13.68
C ASP A 69 13.46 -48.90 13.59
N VAL A 70 12.37 -49.30 14.26
CA VAL A 70 11.13 -48.51 14.34
C VAL A 70 11.39 -47.15 15.01
N MET A 71 12.21 -47.12 16.07
CA MET A 71 12.60 -45.88 16.73
C MET A 71 13.35 -44.94 15.78
N VAL A 72 14.38 -45.42 15.08
CA VAL A 72 15.22 -44.63 14.18
C VAL A 72 14.38 -44.03 13.05
N TRP A 73 13.53 -44.82 12.39
CA TRP A 73 12.69 -44.31 11.32
C TRP A 73 11.70 -43.24 11.79
N ASN A 74 11.06 -43.43 12.94
CA ASN A 74 10.14 -42.43 13.47
C ASN A 74 10.86 -41.14 13.89
N VAL A 75 12.11 -41.22 14.38
CA VAL A 75 12.93 -40.04 14.65
C VAL A 75 13.24 -39.29 13.35
N VAL A 76 13.63 -39.98 12.29
CA VAL A 76 13.87 -39.36 10.97
C VAL A 76 12.60 -38.66 10.46
N PHE A 77 11.45 -39.32 10.52
CA PHE A 77 10.18 -38.70 10.13
C PHE A 77 9.80 -37.51 11.00
N LEU A 78 10.07 -37.56 12.31
CA LEU A 78 9.85 -36.44 13.22
C LEU A 78 10.69 -35.23 12.81
N VAL A 79 11.98 -35.42 12.53
CA VAL A 79 12.90 -34.35 12.11
C VAL A 79 12.47 -33.74 10.78
N VAL A 80 12.12 -34.56 9.78
CA VAL A 80 11.66 -34.07 8.48
C VAL A 80 10.36 -33.26 8.61
N ASN A 81 9.39 -33.77 9.37
CA ASN A 81 8.13 -33.04 9.60
C ASN A 81 8.34 -31.76 10.41
N PHE A 82 9.29 -31.75 11.36
CA PHE A 82 9.66 -30.57 12.12
C PHE A 82 10.27 -29.48 11.23
N LEU A 83 11.25 -29.85 10.38
CA LEU A 83 11.86 -28.92 9.42
C LEU A 83 10.82 -28.36 8.44
N HIS A 84 9.92 -29.21 7.94
CA HIS A 84 8.86 -28.78 7.03
C HIS A 84 7.84 -27.87 7.72
N LEU A 85 7.47 -28.18 8.97
CA LEU A 85 6.63 -27.30 9.79
C LEU A 85 7.29 -25.94 9.97
N PHE A 86 8.58 -25.90 10.31
CA PHE A 86 9.31 -24.65 10.47
C PHE A 86 9.36 -23.85 9.15
N TYR A 87 9.60 -24.51 8.02
CA TYR A 87 9.54 -23.89 6.70
C TYR A 87 8.15 -23.30 6.39
N LEU A 88 7.08 -24.06 6.65
CA LEU A 88 5.70 -23.59 6.46
C LEU A 88 5.39 -22.40 7.37
N LEU A 89 5.80 -22.46 8.63
CA LEU A 89 5.65 -21.36 9.58
C LEU A 89 6.44 -20.13 9.14
N TYR A 90 7.67 -20.31 8.63
CA TYR A 90 8.49 -19.22 8.11
C TYR A 90 7.84 -18.55 6.89
N LYS A 91 7.33 -19.34 5.94
CA LYS A 91 6.61 -18.82 4.76
C LYS A 91 5.26 -18.17 5.14
N ARG A 92 4.60 -18.67 6.18
CA ARG A 92 3.32 -18.16 6.70
C ARG A 92 3.47 -17.03 7.72
N ARG A 93 4.69 -16.70 8.17
CA ARG A 93 4.93 -15.55 9.06
C ARG A 93 4.29 -14.33 8.39
N PRO A 94 3.27 -13.71 8.98
CA PRO A 94 2.75 -12.47 8.45
C PRO A 94 3.92 -11.49 8.46
N ILE A 95 4.34 -11.08 7.27
CA ILE A 95 5.32 -10.00 7.10
C ILE A 95 4.68 -8.82 7.83
N LYS A 96 5.36 -8.30 8.85
CA LYS A 96 4.81 -7.32 9.78
C LYS A 96 4.43 -6.05 9.00
N ILE A 97 3.19 -5.96 8.52
CA ILE A 97 2.61 -4.69 8.08
C ILE A 97 2.54 -3.82 9.32
N ASP A 98 3.21 -2.66 9.28
CA ASP A 98 3.11 -1.67 10.34
C ASP A 98 1.63 -1.37 10.63
N ARG A 99 1.29 -1.17 11.90
CA ARG A 99 -0.09 -0.94 12.35
C ARG A 99 -0.73 0.23 11.60
N GLU A 100 0.07 1.24 11.23
CA GLU A 100 -0.37 2.41 10.46
C GLU A 100 -0.72 2.05 9.00
N LEU A 101 0.05 1.19 8.33
CA LEU A 101 -0.23 0.74 6.96
C LEU A 101 -1.47 -0.15 6.88
N ARG A 102 -1.74 -0.94 7.93
CA ARG A 102 -2.95 -1.77 8.02
C ARG A 102 -4.22 -0.93 7.93
N VAL A 103 -4.24 0.27 8.50
CA VAL A 103 -5.41 1.16 8.46
C VAL A 103 -5.66 1.65 7.03
N VAL A 104 -4.59 2.04 6.32
CA VAL A 104 -4.66 2.45 4.92
C VAL A 104 -5.12 1.31 4.03
N TYR A 105 -4.58 0.10 4.22
CA TYR A 105 -5.00 -1.09 3.49
C TYR A 105 -6.51 -1.32 3.62
N LYS A 106 -7.01 -1.38 4.85
CA LYS A 106 -8.43 -1.64 5.12
C LYS A 106 -9.37 -0.57 4.55
N ARG A 107 -8.95 0.70 4.52
CA ARG A 107 -9.80 1.80 4.06
C ARG A 107 -9.73 2.06 2.57
N MET A 108 -8.57 1.88 1.94
CA MET A 108 -8.35 2.26 0.54
C MET A 108 -8.26 1.07 -0.41
N PHE A 109 -7.63 -0.03 0.01
CA PHE A 109 -7.24 -1.13 -0.88
C PHE A 109 -8.13 -2.38 -0.71
N GLU A 110 -8.55 -2.70 0.52
CA GLU A 110 -9.46 -3.82 0.82
C GLU A 110 -10.82 -3.70 0.09
N PRO A 111 -11.48 -2.53 0.03
CA PRO A 111 -12.74 -2.38 -0.71
C PRO A 111 -12.61 -2.57 -2.23
N LEU A 112 -11.38 -2.44 -2.75
CA LEU A 112 -11.06 -2.64 -4.16
C LEU A 112 -10.55 -4.06 -4.45
N HIS A 113 -10.72 -4.98 -3.49
CA HIS A 113 -10.33 -6.39 -3.60
C HIS A 113 -8.82 -6.61 -3.81
N VAL A 114 -7.98 -5.68 -3.35
CA VAL A 114 -6.52 -5.84 -3.44
C VAL A 114 -6.04 -6.89 -2.43
N PRO A 115 -5.37 -7.97 -2.86
CA PRO A 115 -4.86 -8.99 -1.95
C PRO A 115 -3.83 -8.41 -0.97
N GLU A 116 -3.87 -8.83 0.30
CA GLU A 116 -2.93 -8.35 1.32
C GLU A 116 -1.46 -8.61 0.92
N ALA A 117 -1.19 -9.76 0.29
CA ALA A 117 0.14 -10.10 -0.22
C ALA A 117 0.63 -9.12 -1.30
N LEU A 118 -0.27 -8.60 -2.16
CA LEU A 118 0.09 -7.64 -3.20
C LEU A 118 0.40 -6.27 -2.59
N PHE A 119 -0.44 -5.82 -1.65
CA PHE A 119 -0.20 -4.59 -0.89
C PHE A 119 1.09 -4.66 -0.07
N GLN A 120 1.42 -5.82 0.50
CA GLN A 120 2.69 -6.05 1.18
C GLN A 120 3.88 -5.95 0.23
N ARG A 121 3.80 -6.48 -1.00
CA ARG A 121 4.87 -6.33 -2.00
C ARG A 121 5.07 -4.86 -2.37
N LEU A 122 3.98 -4.15 -2.64
CA LEU A 122 3.98 -2.72 -2.97
C LEU A 122 4.58 -1.84 -1.85
N THR A 123 4.30 -2.15 -0.59
CA THR A 123 4.79 -1.37 0.56
C THR A 123 6.12 -1.87 1.11
N GLY A 124 6.48 -3.13 0.86
CA GLY A 124 7.74 -3.72 1.30
C GLY A 124 8.90 -3.43 0.36
N GLN A 125 8.64 -3.32 -0.95
CA GLN A 125 9.64 -2.97 -1.94
C GLN A 125 9.50 -1.48 -2.26
N PHE A 126 10.47 -0.68 -1.82
CA PHE A 126 10.66 0.73 -2.24
C PHE A 126 9.75 1.78 -1.62
N CYS A 127 9.04 1.44 -0.55
CA CYS A 127 8.29 2.40 0.24
C CYS A 127 9.06 2.84 1.49
N LYS A 128 8.97 4.12 1.83
CA LYS A 128 9.55 4.70 3.06
C LYS A 128 8.47 5.40 3.86
N ILE A 129 8.43 5.14 5.16
CA ILE A 129 7.59 5.90 6.09
C ILE A 129 8.42 7.05 6.64
N GLN A 130 7.92 8.27 6.48
CA GLN A 130 8.59 9.48 6.94
C GLN A 130 7.71 10.23 7.94
N THR A 131 8.35 10.93 8.88
CA THR A 131 7.67 11.74 9.90
C THR A 131 8.03 13.20 9.69
N ILE A 132 7.04 14.08 9.78
CA ILE A 132 7.19 15.53 9.65
C ILE A 132 6.57 16.21 10.87
N LYS A 133 7.30 17.16 11.46
CA LYS A 133 6.85 17.89 12.65
C LYS A 133 5.86 18.99 12.26
N LYS A 134 5.00 19.37 13.21
CA LYS A 134 4.12 20.54 13.06
C LYS A 134 4.92 21.77 12.60
N GLY A 135 4.41 22.46 11.59
CA GLY A 135 5.00 23.67 11.00
C GLY A 135 6.07 23.41 9.93
N GLN A 136 6.53 22.17 9.75
CA GLN A 136 7.46 21.84 8.66
C GLN A 136 6.71 21.70 7.33
N ALA A 137 7.35 22.18 6.25
CA ALA A 137 6.82 22.06 4.90
C ALA A 137 7.15 20.69 4.30
N TYR A 138 6.12 20.00 3.79
CA TYR A 138 6.29 18.82 2.95
C TYR A 138 6.78 19.22 1.55
N ALA A 139 6.18 20.27 1.01
CA ALA A 139 6.54 20.89 -0.25
C ALA A 139 6.36 22.41 -0.13
N ALA A 140 7.29 23.15 -0.73
CA ALA A 140 7.24 24.59 -0.85
C ALA A 140 7.05 24.99 -2.31
N GLU A 141 6.14 25.93 -2.52
CA GLU A 141 5.80 26.52 -3.82
C GLU A 141 7.05 27.01 -4.55
N ASP A 142 7.17 26.66 -5.84
CA ASP A 142 8.28 27.01 -6.76
C ASP A 142 9.69 26.59 -6.31
N LYS A 143 9.79 25.77 -5.27
CA LYS A 143 11.06 25.29 -4.70
C LYS A 143 11.20 23.78 -4.77
N THR A 144 10.17 23.05 -4.38
CA THR A 144 10.21 21.58 -4.31
C THR A 144 9.89 20.99 -5.68
N SER A 145 10.70 20.06 -6.17
CA SER A 145 10.41 19.34 -7.42
C SER A 145 9.30 18.31 -7.20
N VAL A 146 8.47 18.14 -8.22
CA VAL A 146 7.36 17.18 -8.25
C VAL A 146 7.80 15.76 -8.60
N ASP A 147 8.91 15.61 -9.32
CA ASP A 147 9.25 14.38 -10.04
C ASP A 147 9.65 13.19 -9.14
N GLU A 148 9.80 13.39 -7.84
CA GLU A 148 10.51 12.44 -6.99
C GLU A 148 9.61 11.36 -6.37
N ARG A 149 8.34 11.66 -6.06
CA ARG A 149 7.56 10.81 -5.14
C ARG A 149 6.04 10.90 -5.29
N LEU A 150 5.38 9.84 -4.79
CA LEU A 150 3.95 9.81 -4.47
C LEU A 150 3.80 9.42 -3.00
N SER A 151 2.96 10.14 -2.26
CA SER A 151 2.81 9.97 -0.82
C SER A 151 1.36 9.92 -0.34
N ILE A 152 1.12 9.11 0.70
CA ILE A 152 -0.17 9.00 1.40
C ILE A 152 0.01 9.40 2.86
N LEU A 153 -0.88 10.27 3.36
CA LEU A 153 -0.86 10.68 4.75
C LEU A 153 -1.40 9.56 5.66
N LEU A 154 -0.56 9.03 6.55
CA LEU A 154 -0.92 7.96 7.49
C LEU A 154 -1.57 8.52 8.76
N LYS A 155 -0.96 9.58 9.31
CA LYS A 155 -1.37 10.22 10.57
C LYS A 155 -1.14 11.72 10.52
N GLY A 156 -2.02 12.46 11.20
CA GLY A 156 -1.95 13.91 11.32
C GLY A 156 -2.79 14.62 10.27
N ARG A 157 -2.47 15.88 10.03
CA ARG A 157 -3.16 16.75 9.09
C ARG A 157 -2.18 17.72 8.45
N MET A 158 -2.36 17.97 7.16
CA MET A 158 -1.58 18.94 6.40
C MET A 158 -2.49 20.03 5.83
N LYS A 159 -1.95 21.23 5.73
CA LYS A 159 -2.60 22.42 5.18
C LYS A 159 -1.98 22.72 3.82
N VAL A 160 -2.83 22.89 2.81
CA VAL A 160 -2.42 23.32 1.47
C VAL A 160 -2.72 24.81 1.31
N SER A 161 -1.77 25.54 0.74
CA SER A 161 -1.90 26.97 0.47
C SER A 161 -1.27 27.35 -0.86
N TYR A 162 -1.86 28.33 -1.54
CA TYR A 162 -1.35 28.90 -2.78
C TYR A 162 -1.07 30.38 -2.55
N ARG A 163 0.17 30.85 -2.77
CA ARG A 163 0.57 32.24 -2.51
C ARG A 163 0.18 32.74 -1.12
N GLY A 164 0.24 31.85 -0.12
CA GLY A 164 -0.15 32.13 1.27
C GLY A 164 -1.66 32.07 1.57
N HIS A 165 -2.52 31.93 0.56
CA HIS A 165 -3.96 31.72 0.75
C HIS A 165 -4.26 30.26 1.04
N PHE A 166 -5.08 30.00 2.06
CA PHE A 166 -5.52 28.65 2.39
C PHE A 166 -6.42 28.09 1.30
N LEU A 167 -6.16 26.86 0.87
CA LEU A 167 -6.97 26.14 -0.10
C LEU A 167 -7.83 25.07 0.59
N HIS A 168 -7.20 24.01 1.07
CA HIS A 168 -7.87 22.90 1.75
C HIS A 168 -6.91 22.18 2.69
N ASN A 169 -7.48 21.32 3.55
CA ASN A 169 -6.71 20.44 4.42
C ASN A 169 -6.67 19.03 3.82
N ILE A 170 -5.52 18.38 3.96
CA ILE A 170 -5.31 16.96 3.64
C ILE A 170 -5.38 16.18 4.95
N TYR A 171 -6.25 15.17 4.98
CA TYR A 171 -6.51 14.32 6.13
C TYR A 171 -5.90 12.92 5.96
N THR A 172 -5.90 12.13 7.03
CA THR A 172 -5.39 10.76 7.02
C THR A 172 -6.09 9.87 5.98
N ASN A 173 -5.34 8.98 5.33
CA ASN A 173 -5.76 8.10 4.24
C ASN A 173 -6.14 8.85 2.94
N ALA A 174 -5.54 10.02 2.71
CA ALA A 174 -5.59 10.75 1.46
C ALA A 174 -4.19 10.89 0.87
N PHE A 175 -4.11 11.06 -0.45
CA PHE A 175 -2.84 11.36 -1.10
C PHE A 175 -2.43 12.80 -0.82
N ILE A 176 -1.12 13.02 -0.73
CA ILE A 176 -0.57 14.36 -0.51
C ILE A 176 -0.42 15.08 -1.86
N ASP A 177 0.22 14.42 -2.81
CA ASP A 177 0.74 14.91 -4.09
C ASP A 177 0.09 14.21 -5.30
N SER A 178 -1.17 13.78 -5.16
CA SER A 178 -1.93 13.14 -6.24
C SER A 178 -2.17 14.01 -7.48
N PRO A 179 -2.48 15.34 -7.39
CA PRO A 179 -2.55 16.18 -8.59
C PRO A 179 -1.21 16.25 -9.30
N GLU A 180 -0.14 16.52 -8.55
CA GLU A 180 1.21 16.66 -9.06
C GLU A 180 1.69 15.35 -9.71
N PHE A 181 1.40 14.20 -9.10
CA PHE A 181 1.73 12.90 -9.67
C PHE A 181 0.92 12.57 -10.94
N ARG A 182 -0.25 13.17 -11.15
CA ARG A 182 -1.04 12.93 -12.37
C ARG A 182 -0.75 13.92 -13.48
N SER A 183 -0.45 15.16 -13.14
CA SER A 183 -0.25 16.25 -14.11
C SER A 183 1.14 16.27 -14.72
N THR A 184 2.13 15.71 -14.03
CA THR A 184 3.53 15.80 -14.44
C THR A 184 4.01 14.50 -15.08
N GLU A 185 4.74 14.64 -16.18
CA GLU A 185 5.54 13.56 -16.73
C GLU A 185 6.90 13.51 -16.05
N MET A 186 7.54 12.35 -16.07
CA MET A 186 8.83 12.15 -15.42
C MET A 186 9.93 12.96 -16.12
N HIS A 187 10.83 13.58 -15.34
CA HIS A 187 12.00 14.35 -15.81
C HIS A 187 11.70 15.70 -16.48
N ARG A 188 10.53 16.30 -16.25
CA ARG A 188 10.24 17.67 -16.72
C ARG A 188 10.79 18.77 -15.81
N GLY A 189 11.19 18.44 -14.58
CA GLY A 189 11.70 19.43 -13.63
C GLY A 189 10.62 20.39 -13.11
N GLU A 190 9.35 19.98 -13.19
CA GLU A 190 8.23 20.75 -12.67
C GLU A 190 8.31 20.86 -11.15
N LYS A 191 7.79 21.97 -10.62
CA LYS A 191 7.82 22.29 -9.19
C LYS A 191 6.41 22.38 -8.64
N PHE A 192 6.30 22.14 -7.34
CA PHE A 192 5.03 22.29 -6.65
C PHE A 192 4.50 23.71 -6.83
N GLN A 193 3.27 23.82 -7.30
CA GLN A 193 2.58 25.11 -7.45
C GLN A 193 1.96 25.57 -6.12
N VAL A 194 1.89 24.70 -5.12
CA VAL A 194 1.30 24.97 -3.81
C VAL A 194 2.29 24.66 -2.70
N THR A 195 2.13 25.34 -1.57
CA THR A 195 2.86 25.07 -0.34
C THR A 195 2.03 24.16 0.56
N ILE A 196 2.60 23.02 0.95
CA ILE A 196 1.97 22.00 1.81
C ILE A 196 2.74 21.95 3.13
N VAL A 197 2.07 22.26 4.23
CA VAL A 197 2.68 22.33 5.57
C VAL A 197 1.94 21.43 6.55
N ALA A 198 2.68 20.74 7.42
CA ALA A 198 2.10 19.92 8.46
C ALA A 198 1.46 20.81 9.55
N GLU A 199 0.14 20.69 9.76
CA GLU A 199 -0.57 21.39 10.84
C GLU A 199 -0.35 20.69 12.19
N GLU A 200 -0.07 19.39 12.15
CA GLU A 200 0.20 18.52 13.30
C GLU A 200 1.43 17.64 13.04
N ASN A 201 1.98 17.01 14.09
CA ASN A 201 2.99 15.97 13.90
C ASN A 201 2.42 14.84 13.07
N SER A 202 2.93 14.71 11.85
CA SER A 202 2.34 13.88 10.82
C SER A 202 3.29 12.79 10.36
N LYS A 203 2.74 11.68 9.89
CA LYS A 203 3.47 10.59 9.28
C LYS A 203 2.87 10.28 7.93
N TYR A 204 3.72 10.04 6.94
CA TYR A 204 3.27 9.72 5.60
C TYR A 204 4.10 8.58 5.01
N LEU A 205 3.43 7.81 4.17
CA LEU A 205 3.99 6.79 3.33
C LEU A 205 4.49 7.45 2.04
N CYS A 206 5.67 7.09 1.56
CA CYS A 206 6.29 7.70 0.39
C CYS A 206 6.88 6.61 -0.51
N TRP A 207 6.46 6.60 -1.77
CA TRP A 207 7.10 5.83 -2.83
C TRP A 207 7.95 6.72 -3.71
N SER A 208 9.04 6.17 -4.23
CA SER A 208 9.74 6.77 -5.37
C SER A 208 8.88 6.61 -6.61
N ARG A 209 8.67 7.70 -7.37
CA ARG A 209 7.86 7.70 -8.59
C ARG A 209 8.34 6.66 -9.59
N GLU A 210 9.64 6.64 -9.91
CA GLU A 210 10.25 5.68 -10.85
C GLU A 210 9.89 4.23 -10.53
N ARG A 211 10.14 3.83 -9.29
CA ARG A 211 9.95 2.46 -8.84
C ARG A 211 8.48 2.08 -8.73
N LEU A 212 7.64 3.03 -8.33
CA LEU A 212 6.20 2.82 -8.28
C LEU A 212 5.64 2.64 -9.69
N THR A 213 5.99 3.50 -10.63
CA THR A 213 5.54 3.40 -12.02
C THR A 213 5.95 2.05 -12.64
N TYR A 214 7.21 1.66 -12.49
CA TYR A 214 7.68 0.35 -12.95
C TYR A 214 6.89 -0.83 -12.34
N PHE A 215 6.60 -0.76 -11.04
CA PHE A 215 5.81 -1.79 -10.37
C PHE A 215 4.36 -1.84 -10.88
N LEU A 216 3.74 -0.68 -11.09
CA LEU A 216 2.37 -0.58 -11.63
C LEU A 216 2.29 -1.03 -13.09
N GLU A 217 3.32 -0.78 -13.90
CA GLU A 217 3.39 -1.30 -15.28
C GLU A 217 3.44 -2.83 -15.32
N SER A 218 4.07 -3.45 -14.32
CA SER A 218 4.14 -4.92 -14.21
C SER A 218 2.84 -5.58 -13.75
N ASP A 219 1.92 -4.84 -13.12
CA ASP A 219 0.67 -5.35 -12.56
C ASP A 219 -0.52 -4.46 -12.99
N THR A 220 -1.23 -4.92 -14.04
CA THR A 220 -2.35 -4.18 -14.63
C THR A 220 -3.50 -3.93 -13.66
N PHE A 221 -3.79 -4.88 -12.77
CA PHE A 221 -4.85 -4.73 -11.78
C PHE A 221 -4.51 -3.62 -10.79
N LEU A 222 -3.29 -3.61 -10.27
CA LEU A 222 -2.87 -2.58 -9.33
C LEU A 222 -2.76 -1.20 -10.00
N ASN A 223 -2.35 -1.14 -11.27
CA ASN A 223 -2.34 0.09 -12.05
C ASN A 223 -3.73 0.73 -12.13
N GLU A 224 -4.75 -0.05 -12.47
CA GLU A 224 -6.14 0.44 -12.51
C GLU A 224 -6.65 0.88 -11.13
N VAL A 225 -6.32 0.12 -10.08
CA VAL A 225 -6.63 0.52 -8.70
C VAL A 225 -6.00 1.87 -8.36
N PHE A 226 -4.73 2.10 -8.70
CA PHE A 226 -4.05 3.36 -8.46
C PHE A 226 -4.64 4.51 -9.27
N ARG A 227 -4.95 4.29 -10.56
CA ARG A 227 -5.63 5.28 -11.42
C ARG A 227 -6.97 5.71 -10.82
N TYR A 228 -7.77 4.76 -10.37
CA TYR A 228 -9.03 5.03 -9.67
C TYR A 228 -8.80 5.80 -8.36
N LEU A 229 -7.88 5.35 -7.52
CA LEU A 229 -7.62 5.97 -6.21
C LEU A 229 -7.12 7.42 -6.34
N ILE A 230 -6.18 7.67 -7.26
CA ILE A 230 -5.66 9.00 -7.56
C ILE A 230 -6.77 9.89 -8.14
N GLY A 231 -7.55 9.37 -9.10
CA GLY A 231 -8.67 10.11 -9.70
C GLY A 231 -9.72 10.50 -8.66
N LYS A 232 -10.08 9.57 -7.76
CA LYS A 232 -11.00 9.82 -6.64
C LYS A 232 -10.46 10.90 -5.70
N ASP A 233 -9.18 10.82 -5.34
CA ASP A 233 -8.55 11.77 -4.44
C ASP A 233 -8.50 13.19 -5.03
N ILE A 234 -8.11 13.32 -6.30
CA ILE A 234 -8.12 14.60 -7.02
C ILE A 234 -9.53 15.18 -7.05
N THR A 235 -10.53 14.36 -7.37
CA THR A 235 -11.94 14.78 -7.40
C THR A 235 -12.39 15.30 -6.03
N ASN A 236 -12.07 14.60 -4.94
CA ASN A 236 -12.40 15.04 -3.59
C ASN A 236 -11.72 16.37 -3.21
N LYS A 237 -10.46 16.57 -3.62
CA LYS A 237 -9.74 17.83 -3.42
C LYS A 237 -10.40 18.97 -4.20
N LEU A 238 -10.81 18.74 -5.44
CA LEU A 238 -11.54 19.73 -6.26
C LEU A 238 -12.88 20.12 -5.63
N TYR A 239 -13.65 19.15 -5.12
CA TYR A 239 -14.89 19.46 -4.39
C TYR A 239 -14.63 20.28 -3.13
N SER A 240 -13.54 20.02 -2.42
CA SER A 240 -13.15 20.78 -1.22
C SER A 240 -12.77 22.24 -1.53
N LEU A 241 -12.28 22.52 -2.75
CA LEU A 241 -12.00 23.88 -3.22
C LEU A 241 -13.28 24.63 -3.61
N ASN A 242 -14.30 23.90 -4.07
CA ASN A 242 -15.53 24.47 -4.61
C ASN A 242 -16.66 24.63 -3.55
N ASP A 243 -16.38 24.38 -2.27
CA ASP A 243 -17.37 24.57 -1.20
C ASP A 243 -17.65 26.08 -1.02
N PRO A 244 -18.88 26.55 -1.31
CA PRO A 244 -19.22 27.97 -1.31
C PRO A 244 -19.07 28.64 0.07
N THR A 245 -19.03 27.87 1.16
CA THR A 245 -18.85 28.40 2.52
C THR A 245 -17.43 28.92 2.80
N LEU A 246 -16.42 28.46 2.04
CA LEU A 246 -15.04 28.95 2.10
C LEU A 246 -14.83 30.15 1.16
N SER A 247 -15.50 30.13 0.00
CA SER A 247 -15.56 31.25 -0.96
C SER A 247 -16.04 32.54 -0.28
N ASP A 248 -17.11 32.49 0.52
CA ASP A 248 -17.68 33.67 1.18
C ASP A 248 -16.72 34.36 2.17
N LYS A 249 -15.80 33.62 2.80
CA LYS A 249 -14.76 34.22 3.67
C LYS A 249 -13.61 34.81 2.88
N VAL A 250 -13.33 34.30 1.68
CA VAL A 250 -12.33 34.84 0.75
C VAL A 250 -12.88 36.09 0.06
N VAL A 251 -14.14 36.06 -0.37
CA VAL A 251 -14.85 37.19 -1.00
C VAL A 251 -15.07 38.33 0.01
N LYS A 252 -15.45 38.07 1.26
CA LYS A 252 -15.59 39.12 2.29
C LYS A 252 -14.28 39.81 2.69
N LYS A 253 -13.12 39.23 2.37
CA LYS A 253 -11.80 39.87 2.62
C LYS A 253 -11.27 40.62 1.39
N MET A 254 -11.99 40.57 0.27
CA MET A 254 -11.61 41.10 -1.04
C MET A 254 -12.20 42.49 -1.34
N ASP A 255 -12.75 43.16 -0.34
CA ASP A 255 -13.42 44.48 -0.47
C ASP A 255 -12.47 45.69 -0.46
N ARG A 256 -11.23 45.50 -0.90
CA ARG A 256 -10.36 46.62 -1.31
C ARG A 256 -9.70 46.29 -2.65
N GLN A 257 -10.34 46.83 -3.69
CA GLN A 257 -9.91 46.95 -5.08
C GLN A 257 -9.96 45.65 -5.92
N PRO A 258 -10.78 45.61 -6.99
CA PRO A 258 -10.88 44.45 -7.85
C PRO A 258 -9.60 44.35 -8.71
N SER A 259 -8.68 43.46 -8.31
CA SER A 259 -7.61 43.01 -9.18
C SER A 259 -8.15 41.92 -10.12
N LEU A 260 -7.63 41.91 -11.36
CA LEU A 260 -7.97 41.06 -12.52
C LEU A 260 -8.00 39.52 -12.29
N CYS A 261 -7.89 39.05 -11.06
CA CYS A 261 -7.86 37.63 -10.70
C CYS A 261 -9.26 36.99 -10.56
N SER A 262 -10.34 37.78 -10.57
CA SER A 262 -11.71 37.23 -10.68
C SER A 262 -12.10 36.86 -12.12
N GLN A 263 -11.24 37.11 -13.10
CA GLN A 263 -11.50 36.83 -14.52
C GLN A 263 -10.76 35.62 -15.09
N LEU A 264 -10.01 34.86 -14.29
CA LEU A 264 -9.56 33.53 -14.70
C LEU A 264 -10.75 32.55 -14.68
N SER A 265 -11.57 32.67 -15.72
CA SER A 265 -12.65 31.74 -16.04
C SER A 265 -12.07 30.33 -16.13
N MET A 266 -12.80 29.35 -15.56
CA MET A 266 -12.46 27.93 -15.65
C MET A 266 -12.25 27.43 -17.10
N MET A 267 -12.69 28.19 -18.12
CA MET A 267 -12.34 27.94 -19.52
C MET A 267 -10.84 28.06 -19.81
N GLN A 268 -10.12 29.00 -19.20
CA GLN A 268 -8.67 29.15 -19.42
C GLN A 268 -7.88 27.99 -18.82
N MET A 269 -8.28 27.50 -17.63
CA MET A 269 -7.65 26.34 -16.98
C MET A 269 -7.98 25.01 -17.71
N ARG A 270 -9.19 24.91 -18.28
CA ARG A 270 -9.59 23.78 -19.12
C ARG A 270 -8.85 23.77 -20.46
N ASN A 271 -8.63 24.94 -21.05
CA ASN A 271 -7.89 25.07 -22.30
C ASN A 271 -6.40 24.72 -22.13
N SER A 272 -5.78 25.09 -21.00
CA SER A 272 -4.39 24.70 -20.72
C SER A 272 -4.19 23.19 -20.48
N MET A 273 -5.25 22.46 -20.10
CA MET A 273 -5.21 21.00 -19.99
C MET A 273 -5.51 20.28 -21.32
N ALA A 274 -6.16 20.96 -22.28
CA ALA A 274 -6.50 20.41 -23.58
C ALA A 274 -5.42 20.69 -24.65
N SER A 275 -4.62 21.75 -24.48
CA SER A 275 -3.54 22.11 -25.41
C SER A 275 -2.22 21.43 -25.04
N THR A 276 -2.14 20.12 -25.22
CA THR A 276 -0.87 19.43 -25.51
C THR A 276 -0.88 18.94 -26.95
N SER A 277 -1.11 19.88 -27.88
CA SER A 277 -0.78 19.78 -29.29
C SER A 277 -0.89 21.19 -29.86
N ASP A 278 0.21 21.71 -30.40
CA ASP A 278 0.34 22.94 -31.20
C ASP A 278 0.15 24.27 -30.44
N THR A 279 1.24 24.73 -29.82
CA THR A 279 1.33 26.07 -29.17
C THR A 279 2.10 27.11 -29.98
N ASP A 280 2.47 26.82 -31.23
CA ASP A 280 3.23 27.77 -32.07
C ASP A 280 2.34 28.62 -33.02
N ASP A 281 1.15 28.13 -33.42
CA ASP A 281 0.32 28.83 -34.41
C ASP A 281 -0.54 29.96 -33.82
N VAL A 282 -0.95 29.85 -32.55
CA VAL A 282 -1.82 30.84 -31.90
C VAL A 282 -1.07 32.14 -31.59
N LEU A 283 0.23 32.05 -31.28
CA LEU A 283 1.05 33.23 -30.97
C LEU A 283 1.28 34.11 -32.20
N HIS A 284 1.41 33.50 -33.39
CA HIS A 284 1.60 34.21 -34.65
C HIS A 284 0.34 34.96 -35.14
N GLN A 285 -0.85 34.47 -34.78
CA GLN A 285 -2.11 35.09 -35.20
C GLN A 285 -2.45 36.33 -34.35
N ILE A 286 -2.07 36.32 -33.07
CA ILE A 286 -2.26 37.45 -32.15
C ILE A 286 -1.33 38.63 -32.50
N LEU A 287 -0.10 38.35 -32.94
CA LEU A 287 0.87 39.39 -33.32
C LEU A 287 0.52 40.14 -34.62
N ARG A 288 -0.36 39.60 -35.47
CA ARG A 288 -0.77 40.23 -36.75
C ARG A 288 -2.05 41.06 -36.69
N GLY A 289 -2.85 40.96 -35.62
CA GLY A 289 -4.19 41.58 -35.55
C GLY A 289 -4.26 43.00 -35.00
N GLY A 290 -3.14 43.62 -34.65
CA GLY A 290 -3.12 44.91 -33.93
C GLY A 290 -2.52 46.07 -34.72
N SER A 291 -3.11 46.46 -35.87
CA SER A 291 -2.93 47.82 -36.41
C SER A 291 -3.94 48.15 -37.51
N ALA A 292 -4.39 49.40 -37.51
CA ALA A 292 -5.38 50.07 -38.36
C ALA A 292 -6.85 49.72 -38.01
N GLY A 293 -7.69 50.65 -37.56
CA GLY A 293 -7.74 52.07 -37.87
C GLY A 293 -9.12 52.35 -38.46
N SER A 294 -9.88 53.23 -37.79
CA SER A 294 -11.26 53.58 -38.07
C SER A 294 -11.55 53.98 -39.52
N SER A 295 -12.64 53.44 -40.10
CA SER A 295 -13.48 54.17 -41.06
C SER A 295 -14.82 53.46 -41.24
N THR A 296 -15.90 54.11 -40.79
CA THR A 296 -17.30 53.85 -41.13
C THR A 296 -17.54 53.92 -42.64
N PRO A 297 -18.44 53.08 -43.21
CA PRO A 297 -19.14 53.43 -44.43
C PRO A 297 -20.61 53.80 -44.14
N VAL A 298 -20.99 54.90 -44.80
CA VAL A 298 -22.30 55.52 -44.90
C VAL A 298 -23.26 54.61 -45.68
N THR A 299 -24.49 54.51 -45.19
CA THR A 299 -25.67 53.96 -45.87
C THR A 299 -26.15 54.89 -46.98
N THR A 300 -26.37 54.37 -48.19
CA THR A 300 -27.44 54.85 -49.11
C THR A 300 -27.95 53.70 -49.99
N PRO A 301 -29.22 53.72 -50.44
CA PRO A 301 -29.95 52.58 -50.98
C PRO A 301 -30.19 52.65 -52.51
N SER A 302 -30.96 51.69 -53.04
CA SER A 302 -31.56 51.55 -54.40
C SER A 302 -30.57 51.17 -55.53
N ASP A 303 -30.85 50.24 -56.44
CA ASP A 303 -32.11 49.66 -56.96
C ASP A 303 -32.05 48.12 -57.10
#